data_AF-A0A2N0AMP3-F1
#
_entry.id   AF-A0A2N0AMP3-F1
#
_cell.length_a   1.000
_cell.length_b   1.000
_cell.length_c   1.000
_cell.angle_alpha   90.00
_cell.angle_beta   90.00
_cell.angle_gamma   90.00
#
_symmetry.space_group_name_H-M   'P 1'
#
loop_
_entity.id
_entity.type
_entity.pdbx_description
1 polymer ?
#
loop_
_entity_poly.entity_id
_entity_poly.type
_entity_poly.pdbx_seq_one_letter_code
_entity_poly.pdbx_strand_id
1 'polypeptide(L)'
;MRWKASEFWKNASPNELLDFFQSVEQGTDLKSLADHMMAEEDFCDLVFEYLWLLRSEEGSRRFLNDDNLTPELLMKFIYFGYGKQFLTGNFDSNAYFLQIRSLFDSAQSLRILSLAEEMDRDPTLKIHLLSNLDPQTWEAYFDILEQNNMTMQALLGIFSNLRENEIRKILLNSHTLYYYLRMMMVSGQKKVAEQLPKEKENRARLESILDSIHVWETFCHQLSEKFDFRSEGKLAPNKRNPDRLSLVLRELKKLPAPDRADVLAYLCGNGAVLDVWEETTILSALSNYDRVGKYF
;
A
#
# COMPACT_ATOMS: atom_id res chain seq x y z
N MET A 1 29.48 -21.78 3.61
CA MET A 1 28.49 -20.68 3.46
C MET A 1 29.25 -19.36 3.47
N ARG A 2 29.31 -18.66 2.32
CA ARG A 2 30.11 -17.43 2.13
C ARG A 2 29.72 -16.28 3.07
N TRP A 3 28.48 -16.24 3.54
CA TRP A 3 27.93 -15.17 4.36
C TRP A 3 28.20 -15.29 5.87
N LYS A 4 28.68 -16.45 6.36
CA LYS A 4 29.03 -16.68 7.79
C LYS A 4 30.32 -15.99 8.23
N ALA A 5 31.09 -15.44 7.29
CA ALA A 5 32.24 -14.61 7.61
C ALA A 5 31.75 -13.16 7.66
N SER A 6 31.73 -12.54 8.84
CA SER A 6 31.43 -11.10 8.99
C SER A 6 32.32 -10.23 8.09
N GLU A 7 33.49 -10.74 7.67
CA GLU A 7 34.37 -10.11 6.68
C GLU A 7 33.76 -9.96 5.28
N PHE A 8 32.88 -10.86 4.82
CA PHE A 8 32.20 -10.69 3.53
C PHE A 8 31.35 -9.43 3.57
N TRP A 9 30.46 -9.32 4.55
CA TRP A 9 29.54 -8.18 4.67
C TRP A 9 30.26 -6.86 4.95
N LYS A 10 31.40 -6.89 5.64
CA LYS A 10 32.22 -5.69 5.90
C LYS A 10 32.97 -5.19 4.67
N ASN A 11 33.30 -6.07 3.72
CA ASN A 11 34.17 -5.75 2.57
C ASN A 11 33.48 -5.89 1.21
N ALA A 12 32.24 -6.39 1.16
CA ALA A 12 31.53 -6.63 -0.09
C ALA A 12 31.19 -5.31 -0.78
N SER A 13 31.47 -5.26 -2.08
CA SER A 13 31.01 -4.19 -2.95
C SER A 13 29.51 -4.28 -3.23
N PRO A 14 28.85 -3.20 -3.67
CA PRO A 14 27.43 -3.23 -4.03
C PRO A 14 27.08 -4.29 -5.08
N ASN A 15 27.97 -4.58 -6.03
CA ASN A 15 27.76 -5.60 -7.05
C ASN A 15 27.82 -7.02 -6.45
N GLU A 16 28.75 -7.29 -5.54
CA GLU A 16 28.84 -8.59 -4.87
C GLU A 16 27.64 -8.85 -3.96
N LEU A 17 27.06 -7.80 -3.40
CA LEU A 17 25.83 -7.87 -2.60
C LEU A 17 24.60 -8.09 -3.48
N LEU A 18 24.53 -7.43 -4.64
CA LEU A 18 23.49 -7.71 -5.63
C LEU A 18 23.55 -9.14 -6.12
N ASP A 19 24.75 -9.60 -6.51
CA ASP A 19 24.99 -10.98 -6.91
C ASP A 19 24.62 -11.93 -5.77
N PHE A 20 24.91 -11.59 -4.52
CA PHE A 20 24.48 -12.35 -3.35
C PHE A 20 22.95 -12.43 -3.27
N PHE A 21 22.23 -11.31 -3.21
CA PHE A 21 20.77 -11.32 -3.11
C PHE A 21 20.08 -11.97 -4.31
N GLN A 22 20.72 -11.98 -5.49
CA GLN A 22 20.24 -12.69 -6.67
C GLN A 22 20.55 -14.19 -6.64
N SER A 23 21.69 -14.59 -6.05
CA SER A 23 22.16 -15.98 -5.99
C SER A 23 21.75 -16.73 -4.73
N VAL A 24 21.12 -16.05 -3.76
CA VAL A 24 20.51 -16.68 -2.61
C VAL A 24 19.41 -17.62 -3.11
N GLU A 25 19.72 -18.92 -3.11
CA GLU A 25 18.79 -19.99 -3.45
C GLU A 25 17.83 -20.22 -2.27
N GLN A 26 16.53 -20.34 -2.56
CA GLN A 26 15.49 -20.59 -1.57
C GLN A 26 15.80 -21.87 -0.76
N GLY A 27 15.73 -21.79 0.58
CA GLY A 27 15.87 -22.97 1.46
C GLY A 27 16.72 -22.76 2.72
N THR A 28 17.52 -23.77 3.05
CA THR A 28 18.26 -23.90 4.33
C THR A 28 19.32 -22.82 4.56
N ASP A 29 19.88 -22.24 3.50
CA ASP A 29 20.88 -21.17 3.60
C ASP A 29 20.25 -19.83 4.02
N LEU A 30 19.04 -19.51 3.54
CA LEU A 30 18.26 -18.33 3.94
C LEU A 30 17.84 -18.40 5.40
N LYS A 31 17.31 -19.56 5.81
CA LYS A 31 16.95 -19.79 7.21
C LYS A 31 18.14 -19.58 8.14
N SER A 32 19.29 -20.16 7.79
CA SER A 32 20.48 -20.02 8.61
C SER A 32 20.99 -18.57 8.66
N LEU A 33 20.81 -17.78 7.59
CA LEU A 33 21.12 -16.35 7.60
C LEU A 33 20.16 -15.56 8.48
N ALA A 34 18.85 -15.80 8.36
CA ALA A 34 17.82 -15.16 9.18
C ALA A 34 18.02 -15.47 10.68
N ASP A 35 18.32 -16.72 11.01
CA ASP A 35 18.64 -17.15 12.39
C ASP A 35 19.86 -16.37 12.94
N HIS A 36 20.86 -16.10 12.09
CA HIS A 36 22.05 -15.35 12.49
C HIS A 36 21.76 -13.84 12.66
N MET A 37 20.96 -13.25 11.76
CA MET A 37 20.46 -11.88 11.90
C MET A 37 19.65 -11.69 13.19
N MET A 38 18.91 -12.70 13.63
CA MET A 38 18.20 -12.64 14.90
C MET A 38 19.13 -12.75 16.12
N ALA A 39 20.24 -13.47 15.99
CA ALA A 39 21.19 -13.71 17.08
C ALA A 39 22.21 -12.57 17.27
N GLU A 40 22.61 -11.87 16.20
CA GLU A 40 23.64 -10.83 16.22
C GLU A 40 23.11 -9.50 15.67
N GLU A 41 22.88 -8.53 16.54
CA GLU A 41 22.28 -7.22 16.19
C GLU A 41 23.18 -6.40 15.23
N ASP A 42 24.48 -6.32 15.50
CA ASP A 42 25.43 -5.61 14.63
C ASP A 42 25.47 -6.20 13.20
N PHE A 43 25.32 -7.52 13.10
CA PHE A 43 25.26 -8.22 11.82
C PHE A 43 23.94 -7.92 11.11
N CYS A 44 22.83 -7.94 11.85
CA CYS A 44 21.51 -7.59 11.34
C CYS A 44 21.48 -6.17 10.75
N ASP A 45 21.99 -5.19 11.49
CA ASP A 45 22.07 -3.80 11.05
C ASP A 45 22.90 -3.66 9.77
N LEU A 46 24.04 -4.35 9.69
CA LEU A 46 24.87 -4.36 8.48
C LEU A 46 24.13 -4.93 7.27
N VAL A 47 23.40 -6.04 7.43
CA VAL A 47 22.58 -6.61 6.36
C VAL A 47 21.44 -5.66 5.99
N PHE A 48 20.81 -5.00 6.97
CA PHE A 48 19.75 -4.02 6.74
C PHE A 48 20.23 -2.76 6.01
N GLU A 49 21.46 -2.27 6.26
CA GLU A 49 22.04 -1.18 5.47
C GLU A 49 22.04 -1.54 3.98
N TYR A 50 22.50 -2.74 3.64
CA TYR A 50 22.58 -3.17 2.25
C TYR A 50 21.21 -3.44 1.62
N LEU A 51 20.31 -4.10 2.35
CA LEU A 51 18.93 -4.27 1.91
C LEU A 51 18.25 -2.92 1.70
N TRP A 52 18.51 -1.95 2.57
CA TRP A 52 17.96 -0.61 2.44
C TRP A 52 18.54 0.10 1.21
N LEU A 53 19.85 0.05 0.99
CA LEU A 53 20.50 0.65 -0.18
C LEU A 53 19.98 0.04 -1.50
N LEU A 54 19.80 -1.29 -1.53
CA LEU A 54 19.41 -2.05 -2.72
C LEU A 54 17.89 -2.35 -2.78
N ARG A 55 17.07 -1.71 -1.96
CA ARG A 55 15.62 -1.99 -1.81
C ARG A 55 14.80 -1.94 -3.11
N SER A 56 15.26 -1.23 -4.13
CA SER A 56 14.59 -1.15 -5.43
C SER A 56 14.88 -2.36 -6.33
N GLU A 57 15.89 -3.16 -6.00
CA GLU A 57 16.39 -4.26 -6.80
C GLU A 57 15.58 -5.54 -6.59
N GLU A 58 15.41 -6.33 -7.65
CA GLU A 58 14.55 -7.52 -7.63
C GLU A 58 15.04 -8.57 -6.62
N GLY A 59 16.35 -8.78 -6.50
CA GLY A 59 16.95 -9.72 -5.54
C GLY A 59 16.61 -9.36 -4.09
N SER A 60 16.72 -8.08 -3.73
CA SER A 60 16.37 -7.62 -2.37
C SER A 60 14.88 -7.75 -2.09
N ARG A 61 14.01 -7.50 -3.07
CA ARG A 61 12.57 -7.74 -2.92
C ARG A 61 12.25 -9.22 -2.76
N ARG A 62 12.86 -10.11 -3.54
CA ARG A 62 12.70 -11.56 -3.38
C ARG A 62 13.14 -12.01 -1.99
N PHE A 63 14.26 -11.49 -1.50
CA PHE A 63 14.75 -11.78 -0.16
C PHE A 63 13.76 -11.36 0.94
N LEU A 64 13.20 -10.15 0.86
CA LEU A 64 12.25 -9.61 1.83
C LEU A 64 10.92 -10.38 1.87
N ASN A 65 10.57 -11.08 0.79
CA ASN A 65 9.35 -11.88 0.66
C ASN A 65 9.59 -13.39 0.77
N ASP A 66 10.75 -13.81 1.30
CA ASP A 66 11.02 -15.22 1.55
C ASP A 66 10.39 -15.70 2.87
N ASP A 67 9.83 -16.91 2.86
CA ASP A 67 9.15 -17.49 4.03
C ASP A 67 10.07 -17.64 5.25
N ASN A 68 11.39 -17.77 5.04
CA ASN A 68 12.35 -17.90 6.13
C ASN A 68 12.61 -16.59 6.89
N LEU A 69 12.25 -15.43 6.33
CA LEU A 69 12.32 -14.14 7.02
C LEU A 69 11.15 -14.03 7.99
N THR A 70 11.46 -13.93 9.28
CA THR A 70 10.43 -13.87 10.32
C THR A 70 9.77 -12.49 10.34
N PRO A 71 8.48 -12.39 10.73
CA PRO A 71 7.79 -11.11 10.87
C PRO A 71 8.57 -10.10 11.74
N GLU A 72 9.23 -10.56 12.81
CA GLU A 72 10.02 -9.72 13.71
C GLU A 72 11.23 -9.09 13.00
N LEU A 73 11.96 -9.86 12.18
CA LEU A 73 13.05 -9.32 11.36
C LEU A 73 12.54 -8.25 10.38
N LEU A 74 11.38 -8.49 9.78
CA LEU A 74 10.80 -7.55 8.83
C LEU A 74 10.34 -6.26 9.51
N MET A 75 9.76 -6.35 10.71
CA MET A 75 9.44 -5.17 11.50
C MET A 75 10.69 -4.38 11.86
N LYS A 76 11.77 -5.05 12.28
CA LYS A 76 13.06 -4.38 12.53
C LYS A 76 13.58 -3.67 11.27
N PHE A 77 13.51 -4.32 10.10
CA PHE A 77 13.88 -3.69 8.82
C PHE A 77 13.05 -2.45 8.51
N ILE A 78 11.72 -2.51 8.72
CA ILE A 78 10.83 -1.37 8.51
C ILE A 78 11.19 -0.22 9.44
N TYR A 79 11.49 -0.46 10.72
CA TYR A 79 11.87 0.64 11.62
C TYR A 79 13.30 1.12 11.43
N PHE A 80 14.20 0.25 10.98
CA PHE A 80 15.55 0.62 10.57
C PHE A 80 15.51 1.67 9.44
N GLY A 81 14.76 1.39 8.36
CA GLY A 81 14.57 2.34 7.26
C GLY A 81 13.87 3.63 7.70
N TYR A 82 12.92 3.53 8.63
CA TYR A 82 12.19 4.67 9.19
C TYR A 82 13.15 5.60 9.92
N GLY A 83 14.00 5.05 10.80
CA GLY A 83 15.03 5.80 11.51
C GLY A 83 16.01 6.50 10.55
N LYS A 84 16.43 5.81 9.49
CA LYS A 84 17.30 6.39 8.45
C LYS A 84 16.67 7.59 7.77
N GLN A 85 15.42 7.48 7.35
CA GLN A 85 14.76 8.61 6.69
C GLN A 85 14.45 9.75 7.66
N PHE A 86 14.08 9.45 8.90
CA PHE A 86 13.85 10.46 9.93
C PHE A 86 15.08 11.36 10.13
N LEU A 87 16.28 10.77 10.15
CA LEU A 87 17.55 11.50 10.29
C LEU A 87 17.87 12.43 9.10
N THR A 88 17.24 12.24 7.93
CA THR A 88 17.50 13.06 6.74
C THR A 88 16.74 14.40 6.72
N GLY A 89 15.84 14.65 7.67
CA GLY A 89 15.27 15.98 7.95
C GLY A 89 14.04 16.41 7.13
N ASN A 90 13.58 15.63 6.15
CA ASN A 90 12.35 15.87 5.38
C ASN A 90 11.45 14.61 5.34
N PHE A 91 11.06 14.15 6.52
CA PHE A 91 10.37 12.87 6.65
C PHE A 91 8.85 12.99 6.53
N ASP A 92 8.27 12.28 5.55
CA ASP A 92 6.83 12.05 5.42
C ASP A 92 6.55 10.56 5.66
N SER A 93 5.93 10.24 6.81
CA SER A 93 5.59 8.87 7.20
C SER A 93 4.70 8.17 6.17
N ASN A 94 3.76 8.88 5.52
CA ASN A 94 2.87 8.26 4.54
C ASN A 94 3.65 7.89 3.26
N ALA A 95 4.51 8.80 2.79
CA ALA A 95 5.36 8.53 1.64
C ALA A 95 6.32 7.35 1.92
N TYR A 96 6.85 7.29 3.14
CA TYR A 96 7.67 6.17 3.59
C TYR A 96 6.92 4.85 3.60
N PHE A 97 5.76 4.77 4.27
CA PHE A 97 5.01 3.52 4.35
C PHE A 97 4.40 3.10 3.02
N LEU A 98 4.17 4.04 2.10
CA LEU A 98 3.83 3.73 0.71
C LEU A 98 5.01 3.07 -0.03
N GLN A 99 6.26 3.54 0.19
CA GLN A 99 7.44 2.86 -0.32
C GLN A 99 7.59 1.46 0.29
N ILE A 100 7.42 1.34 1.60
CA ILE A 100 7.50 0.04 2.29
C ILE A 100 6.46 -0.95 1.75
N ARG A 101 5.22 -0.50 1.53
CA ARG A 101 4.18 -1.31 0.90
C ARG A 101 4.65 -1.94 -0.40
N SER A 102 5.39 -1.19 -1.22
CA SER A 102 5.89 -1.67 -2.52
C SER A 102 7.00 -2.72 -2.45
N LEU A 103 7.60 -2.93 -1.27
CA LEU A 103 8.66 -3.92 -1.06
C LEU A 103 8.12 -5.30 -0.72
N PHE A 104 6.90 -5.37 -0.17
CA PHE A 104 6.29 -6.61 0.29
C PHE A 104 5.19 -7.06 -0.67
N ASP A 105 5.03 -8.37 -0.81
CA ASP A 105 3.85 -8.96 -1.40
C ASP A 105 2.71 -9.06 -0.38
N SER A 106 1.56 -9.50 -0.89
CA SER A 106 0.34 -9.68 -0.15
C SER A 106 0.48 -10.68 1.02
N ALA A 107 1.14 -11.83 0.78
CA ALA A 107 1.32 -12.87 1.79
C ALA A 107 2.26 -12.41 2.92
N GLN A 108 3.36 -11.75 2.56
CA GLN A 108 4.32 -11.23 3.52
C GLN A 108 3.71 -10.09 4.35
N SER A 109 2.89 -9.25 3.73
CA SER A 109 2.14 -8.20 4.43
C SER A 109 1.19 -8.79 5.49
N LEU A 110 0.51 -9.89 5.17
CA LEU A 110 -0.33 -10.62 6.12
C LEU A 110 0.48 -11.21 7.27
N ARG A 111 1.65 -11.79 6.98
CA ARG A 111 2.55 -12.32 8.01
C ARG A 111 2.99 -11.24 8.99
N ILE A 112 3.30 -10.04 8.51
CA ILE A 112 3.65 -8.89 9.37
C ILE A 112 2.42 -8.45 10.19
N LEU A 113 1.24 -8.35 9.57
CA LEU A 113 -0.02 -7.98 10.25
C LEU A 113 -0.42 -8.94 11.37
N SER A 114 0.08 -10.18 11.37
CA SER A 114 -0.16 -11.16 12.42
C SER A 114 0.54 -10.83 13.76
N LEU A 115 1.51 -9.91 13.77
CA LEU A 115 2.17 -9.41 14.98
C LEU A 115 1.29 -8.38 15.72
N ALA A 116 0.23 -8.87 16.37
CA ALA A 116 -0.84 -8.03 16.90
C ALA A 116 -0.38 -6.90 17.85
N GLU A 117 0.51 -7.20 18.81
CA GLU A 117 0.89 -6.23 19.85
C GLU A 117 1.78 -5.08 19.35
N GLU A 118 2.65 -5.35 18.37
CA GLU A 118 3.57 -4.36 17.79
C GLU A 118 2.82 -3.48 16.78
N MET A 119 1.93 -4.09 16.00
CA MET A 119 1.14 -3.42 14.96
C MET A 119 0.07 -2.47 15.52
N ASP A 120 -0.40 -2.69 16.75
CA ASP A 120 -1.37 -1.79 17.39
C ASP A 120 -0.78 -0.44 17.78
N ARG A 121 0.56 -0.30 17.80
CA ARG A 121 1.25 0.97 18.07
C ARG A 121 1.36 1.88 16.85
N ASP A 122 1.29 1.32 15.64
CA ASP A 122 1.49 2.05 14.39
C ASP A 122 0.33 1.85 13.39
N PRO A 123 -0.79 2.58 13.57
CA PRO A 123 -1.98 2.44 12.73
C PRO A 123 -1.71 2.77 11.26
N THR A 124 -0.80 3.70 10.96
CA THR A 124 -0.45 4.07 9.57
C THR A 124 0.18 2.89 8.82
N LEU A 125 1.21 2.24 9.40
CA LEU A 125 1.84 1.06 8.80
C LEU A 125 0.81 -0.06 8.62
N LYS A 126 -0.03 -0.30 9.64
CA LYS A 126 -1.07 -1.32 9.61
C LYS A 126 -2.00 -1.14 8.41
N ILE A 127 -2.46 0.09 8.13
CA ILE A 127 -3.32 0.34 6.97
C ILE A 127 -2.57 0.16 5.65
N HIS A 128 -1.31 0.60 5.55
CA HIS A 128 -0.55 0.39 4.32
C HIS A 128 -0.35 -1.10 4.03
N LEU A 129 -0.09 -1.93 5.03
CA LEU A 129 -0.02 -3.39 4.87
C LEU A 129 -1.39 -4.00 4.51
N LEU A 130 -2.48 -3.57 5.16
CA LEU A 130 -3.84 -3.99 4.80
C LEU A 130 -4.20 -3.63 3.36
N SER A 131 -3.73 -2.48 2.89
CA SER A 131 -3.93 -2.02 1.52
C SER A 131 -3.17 -2.85 0.47
N ASN A 132 -2.23 -3.71 0.90
CA ASN A 132 -1.46 -4.59 0.02
C ASN A 132 -2.06 -5.99 -0.12
N LEU A 133 -3.06 -6.32 0.70
CA LEU A 133 -3.67 -7.65 0.71
C LEU A 133 -4.54 -7.83 -0.54
N ASP A 134 -4.33 -8.96 -1.21
CA ASP A 134 -5.20 -9.50 -2.25
C ASP A 134 -6.47 -10.14 -1.65
N PRO A 135 -7.46 -10.53 -2.46
CA PRO A 135 -8.70 -11.10 -1.93
C PRO A 135 -8.52 -12.35 -1.04
N GLN A 136 -7.57 -13.23 -1.38
CA GLN A 136 -7.36 -14.48 -0.64
C GLN A 136 -6.72 -14.23 0.73
N THR A 137 -5.75 -13.32 0.79
CA THR A 137 -5.11 -12.92 2.05
C THR A 137 -6.01 -12.05 2.92
N TRP A 138 -6.95 -11.30 2.33
CA TRP A 138 -8.02 -10.63 3.07
C TRP A 138 -8.92 -11.63 3.80
N GLU A 139 -9.33 -12.70 3.13
CA GLU A 139 -10.11 -13.78 3.76
C GLU A 139 -9.34 -14.40 4.93
N ALA A 140 -8.06 -14.73 4.73
CA ALA A 140 -7.21 -15.25 5.80
C ALA A 140 -7.03 -14.24 6.95
N TYR A 141 -6.94 -12.94 6.67
CA TYR A 141 -6.90 -11.91 7.70
C TYR A 141 -8.19 -11.85 8.51
N PHE A 142 -9.35 -11.99 7.87
CA PHE A 142 -10.62 -12.08 8.58
C PHE A 142 -10.71 -13.32 9.46
N ASP A 143 -10.24 -14.48 8.99
CA ASP A 143 -10.19 -15.70 9.80
C ASP A 143 -9.35 -15.50 11.07
N ILE A 144 -8.20 -14.82 10.96
CA ILE A 144 -7.35 -14.47 12.12
C ILE A 144 -8.10 -13.54 13.08
N LEU A 145 -8.82 -12.55 12.57
CA LEU A 145 -9.59 -11.62 13.40
C LEU A 145 -10.81 -12.28 14.06
N GLU A 146 -11.46 -13.24 13.40
CA GLU A 146 -12.61 -13.98 13.93
C GLU A 146 -12.20 -14.92 15.07
N GLN A 147 -11.06 -15.60 14.91
CA GLN A 147 -10.47 -16.42 15.99
C GLN A 147 -10.21 -15.60 17.27
N ASN A 148 -9.98 -14.29 17.13
CA ASN A 148 -9.73 -13.36 18.23
C ASN A 148 -11.00 -12.64 18.74
N ASN A 149 -12.21 -13.00 18.28
CA ASN A 149 -13.50 -12.44 18.73
C ASN A 149 -13.68 -10.90 18.61
N MET A 150 -12.88 -10.20 17.79
CA MET A 150 -12.90 -8.71 17.71
C MET A 150 -12.97 -8.14 16.28
N THR A 151 -13.57 -8.85 15.32
CA THR A 151 -13.44 -8.59 13.88
C THR A 151 -13.69 -7.14 13.43
N MET A 152 -14.86 -6.57 13.75
CA MET A 152 -15.21 -5.22 13.28
C MET A 152 -14.59 -4.12 14.16
N GLN A 153 -14.54 -4.35 15.46
CA GLN A 153 -14.07 -3.34 16.42
C GLN A 153 -12.57 -3.12 16.33
N ALA A 154 -11.78 -4.19 16.20
CA ALA A 154 -10.34 -4.08 16.03
C ALA A 154 -10.01 -3.29 14.76
N LEU A 155 -10.68 -3.60 13.66
CA LEU A 155 -10.47 -2.95 12.37
C LEU A 155 -10.91 -1.48 12.37
N LEU A 156 -12.09 -1.14 12.94
CA LEU A 156 -12.50 0.25 13.17
C LEU A 156 -11.53 1.00 14.10
N GLY A 157 -10.96 0.30 15.08
CA GLY A 157 -9.94 0.83 15.97
C GLY A 157 -8.70 1.34 15.24
N ILE A 158 -8.28 0.67 14.15
CA ILE A 158 -7.13 1.08 13.33
C ILE A 158 -7.34 2.49 12.74
N PHE A 159 -8.55 2.77 12.24
CA PHE A 159 -8.88 4.06 11.62
C PHE A 159 -9.15 5.16 12.64
N SER A 160 -9.43 4.81 13.90
CA SER A 160 -9.87 5.78 14.92
C SER A 160 -8.85 6.88 15.21
N ASN A 161 -7.55 6.56 15.12
CA ASN A 161 -6.46 7.48 15.45
C ASN A 161 -5.87 8.23 14.25
N LEU A 162 -6.33 7.95 13.04
CA LEU A 162 -5.83 8.61 11.82
C LEU A 162 -6.70 9.79 11.43
N ARG A 163 -6.16 10.73 10.66
CA ARG A 163 -6.91 11.88 10.12
C ARG A 163 -7.75 11.46 8.92
N GLU A 164 -8.89 12.12 8.70
CA GLU A 164 -9.82 11.74 7.61
C GLU A 164 -9.17 11.78 6.23
N ASN A 165 -8.35 12.80 6.00
CA ASN A 165 -7.62 12.96 4.75
C ASN A 165 -6.60 11.82 4.54
N GLU A 166 -5.96 11.30 5.59
CA GLU A 166 -5.03 10.17 5.48
C GLU A 166 -5.77 8.90 5.11
N ILE A 167 -6.89 8.63 5.80
CA ILE A 167 -7.76 7.48 5.49
C ILE A 167 -8.25 7.57 4.05
N ARG A 168 -8.77 8.74 3.64
CA ARG A 168 -9.26 8.97 2.27
C ARG A 168 -8.17 8.70 1.23
N LYS A 169 -6.96 9.23 1.45
CA LYS A 169 -5.82 9.00 0.54
C LYS A 169 -5.48 7.52 0.41
N ILE A 170 -5.41 6.80 1.53
CA ILE A 170 -5.08 5.37 1.49
C ILE A 170 -6.17 4.59 0.73
N LEU A 171 -7.45 4.86 1.01
CA LEU A 171 -8.56 4.19 0.35
C LEU A 171 -8.66 4.51 -1.15
N LEU A 172 -8.34 5.74 -1.56
CA LEU A 172 -8.26 6.11 -2.98
C LEU A 172 -7.12 5.37 -3.70
N ASN A 173 -6.03 5.05 -2.99
CA ASN A 173 -4.88 4.31 -3.52
C ASN A 173 -4.98 2.78 -3.29
N SER A 174 -6.14 2.29 -2.84
CA SER A 174 -6.36 0.89 -2.49
C SER A 174 -7.83 0.47 -2.62
N HIS A 175 -8.24 0.19 -3.85
CA HIS A 175 -9.60 -0.25 -4.20
C HIS A 175 -10.07 -1.46 -3.40
N THR A 176 -9.22 -2.48 -3.25
CA THR A 176 -9.54 -3.71 -2.53
C THR A 176 -9.94 -3.42 -1.09
N LEU A 177 -9.10 -2.68 -0.35
CA LEU A 177 -9.41 -2.24 1.01
C LEU A 177 -10.72 -1.44 1.07
N TYR A 178 -10.95 -0.49 0.15
CA TYR A 178 -12.20 0.26 0.07
C TYR A 178 -13.43 -0.67 -0.07
N TYR A 179 -13.38 -1.64 -0.99
CA TYR A 179 -14.48 -2.59 -1.21
C TYR A 179 -14.74 -3.47 0.01
N TYR A 180 -13.70 -4.01 0.64
CA TYR A 180 -13.85 -4.81 1.85
C TYR A 180 -14.45 -3.99 3.00
N LEU A 181 -13.98 -2.76 3.21
CA LEU A 181 -14.57 -1.87 4.21
C LEU A 181 -16.05 -1.60 3.92
N ARG A 182 -16.42 -1.29 2.67
CA ARG A 182 -17.83 -1.11 2.29
C ARG A 182 -18.68 -2.34 2.60
N MET A 183 -18.23 -3.53 2.22
CA MET A 183 -18.95 -4.78 2.50
C MET A 183 -19.10 -5.00 4.01
N MET A 184 -18.05 -4.77 4.79
CA MET A 184 -18.09 -4.89 6.25
C MET A 184 -19.05 -3.89 6.89
N MET A 185 -19.10 -2.64 6.40
CA MET A 185 -20.04 -1.64 6.90
C MET A 185 -21.51 -2.07 6.69
N VAL A 186 -21.80 -2.75 5.58
CA VAL A 186 -23.13 -3.29 5.27
C VAL A 186 -23.46 -4.54 6.09
N SER A 187 -22.53 -5.50 6.19
CA SER A 187 -22.72 -6.76 6.92
C SER A 187 -22.68 -6.58 8.45
N GLY A 188 -21.99 -5.55 8.94
CA GLY A 188 -21.78 -5.23 10.35
C GLY A 188 -22.97 -4.56 11.05
N GLN A 189 -24.20 -4.69 10.54
CA GLN A 189 -25.43 -4.19 11.17
C GLN A 189 -25.85 -4.96 12.44
N LYS A 190 -24.90 -5.53 13.20
CA LYS A 190 -25.18 -6.04 14.55
C LYS A 190 -25.68 -4.88 15.43
N LYS A 191 -26.70 -5.18 16.24
CA LYS A 191 -27.58 -4.26 16.99
C LYS A 191 -26.87 -3.01 17.51
N VAL A 192 -27.19 -1.85 16.91
CA VAL A 192 -26.77 -0.49 17.31
C VAL A 192 -26.99 -0.21 18.83
N ALA A 193 -27.83 -1.00 19.49
CA ALA A 193 -28.13 -0.91 20.91
C ALA A 193 -26.96 -1.24 21.85
N GLU A 194 -25.95 -2.02 21.41
CA GLU A 194 -24.87 -2.51 22.29
C GLU A 194 -23.50 -1.84 22.05
N GLN A 195 -23.40 -0.93 21.06
CA GLN A 195 -22.14 -0.27 20.72
C GLN A 195 -21.83 0.92 21.63
N LEU A 196 -20.57 1.05 22.05
CA LEU A 196 -20.10 2.19 22.83
C LEU A 196 -20.22 3.49 22.01
N PRO A 197 -20.45 4.66 22.63
CA PRO A 197 -20.61 5.93 21.90
C PRO A 197 -19.44 6.26 20.95
N LYS A 198 -18.20 6.00 21.38
CA LYS A 198 -16.98 6.22 20.58
C LYS A 198 -16.92 5.32 19.33
N GLU A 199 -17.45 4.11 19.41
CA GLU A 199 -17.49 3.18 18.26
C GLU A 199 -18.50 3.65 17.22
N LYS A 200 -19.65 4.17 17.66
CA LYS A 200 -20.67 4.76 16.78
C LYS A 200 -20.12 5.97 16.03
N GLU A 201 -19.36 6.83 16.72
CA GLU A 201 -18.70 7.98 16.12
C GLU A 201 -17.67 7.57 15.07
N ASN A 202 -16.77 6.63 15.41
CA ASN A 202 -15.78 6.10 14.47
C ASN A 202 -16.42 5.44 13.25
N ARG A 203 -17.52 4.71 13.46
CA ARG A 203 -18.30 4.07 12.39
C ARG A 203 -18.89 5.12 11.45
N ALA A 204 -19.60 6.12 11.98
CA ALA A 204 -20.22 7.19 11.19
C ALA A 204 -19.17 8.00 10.42
N ARG A 205 -18.02 8.24 11.05
CA ARG A 205 -16.87 8.90 10.41
C ARG A 205 -16.33 8.10 9.22
N LEU A 206 -16.13 6.79 9.40
CA LEU A 206 -15.68 5.92 8.31
C LEU A 206 -16.74 5.82 7.20
N GLU A 207 -18.03 5.70 7.54
CA GLU A 207 -19.15 5.71 6.56
C GLU A 207 -19.12 6.97 5.70
N SER A 208 -18.98 8.16 6.32
CA SER A 208 -18.85 9.43 5.60
C SER A 208 -17.67 9.44 4.62
N ILE A 209 -16.50 8.92 5.04
CA ILE A 209 -15.33 8.83 4.16
C ILE A 209 -15.59 7.88 3.00
N LEU A 210 -16.15 6.70 3.27
CA LEU A 210 -16.48 5.71 2.24
C LEU A 210 -17.49 6.26 1.23
N ASP A 211 -18.53 6.96 1.69
CA ASP A 211 -19.52 7.60 0.81
C ASP A 211 -18.90 8.70 -0.05
N SER A 212 -17.93 9.45 0.48
CA SER A 212 -17.18 10.44 -0.31
C SER A 212 -16.36 9.81 -1.45
N ILE A 213 -15.92 8.56 -1.29
CA ILE A 213 -15.20 7.80 -2.33
C ILE A 213 -16.18 7.12 -3.30
N HIS A 214 -17.35 6.71 -2.82
CA HIS A 214 -18.38 6.03 -3.61
C HIS A 214 -18.86 6.85 -4.83
N VAL A 215 -18.76 8.18 -4.79
CA VAL A 215 -19.02 9.05 -5.94
C VAL A 215 -18.13 8.68 -7.13
N TRP A 216 -16.86 8.35 -6.88
CA TRP A 216 -15.89 7.97 -7.92
C TRP A 216 -16.12 6.56 -8.43
N GLU A 217 -16.54 5.65 -7.56
CA GLU A 217 -16.99 4.31 -7.95
C GLU A 217 -18.16 4.40 -8.93
N THR A 218 -19.17 5.21 -8.59
CA THR A 218 -20.35 5.44 -9.43
C THR A 218 -19.94 6.05 -10.77
N PHE A 219 -19.01 7.00 -10.76
CA PHE A 219 -18.48 7.59 -11.99
C PHE A 219 -17.74 6.57 -12.87
N CYS A 220 -16.90 5.71 -12.29
CA CYS A 220 -16.21 4.65 -13.03
C CYS A 220 -17.22 3.67 -13.67
N HIS A 221 -18.28 3.31 -12.94
CA HIS A 221 -19.34 2.46 -13.46
C HIS A 221 -20.09 3.11 -14.63
N GLN A 222 -20.47 4.38 -14.51
CA GLN A 222 -21.10 5.13 -15.60
C GLN A 222 -20.20 5.28 -16.84
N LEU A 223 -18.88 5.31 -16.66
CA LEU A 223 -17.93 5.29 -17.76
C LEU A 223 -17.85 3.90 -18.40
N SER A 224 -17.82 2.82 -17.62
CA SER A 224 -17.72 1.46 -18.16
C SER A 224 -18.97 1.02 -18.92
N GLU A 225 -20.14 1.58 -18.59
CA GLU A 225 -21.37 1.42 -19.38
C GLU A 225 -21.27 2.05 -20.79
N LYS A 226 -20.40 3.05 -20.96
CA LYS A 226 -20.22 3.78 -22.22
C LYS A 226 -18.99 3.33 -23.02
N PHE A 227 -17.94 2.90 -22.32
CA PHE A 227 -16.66 2.54 -22.90
C PHE A 227 -16.21 1.20 -22.34
N ASP A 228 -15.98 0.22 -23.23
CA ASP A 228 -15.37 -1.05 -22.83
C ASP A 228 -13.86 -0.86 -22.62
N PHE A 229 -13.47 -0.70 -21.35
CA PHE A 229 -12.08 -0.50 -20.96
C PHE A 229 -11.15 -1.63 -21.41
N ARG A 230 -11.65 -2.88 -21.48
CA ARG A 230 -10.83 -4.03 -21.91
C ARG A 230 -10.52 -3.97 -23.40
N SER A 231 -11.50 -3.54 -24.20
CA SER A 231 -11.31 -3.36 -25.63
C SER A 231 -10.44 -2.14 -25.92
N GLU A 232 -10.69 -1.03 -25.24
CA GLU A 232 -9.90 0.20 -25.33
C GLU A 232 -8.42 -0.01 -24.96
N GLY A 233 -8.15 -0.78 -23.89
CA GLY A 233 -6.78 -1.08 -23.43
C GLY A 233 -5.92 -1.84 -24.44
N LYS A 234 -6.54 -2.56 -25.39
CA LYS A 234 -5.82 -3.27 -26.47
C LYS A 234 -5.47 -2.35 -27.64
N LEU A 235 -6.06 -1.16 -27.70
CA LEU A 235 -5.79 -0.19 -28.77
C LEU A 235 -4.57 0.66 -28.43
N ALA A 236 -3.87 1.09 -29.47
CA ALA A 236 -2.86 2.14 -29.35
C ALA A 236 -3.51 3.45 -28.84
N PRO A 237 -2.81 4.30 -28.07
CA PRO A 237 -3.39 5.49 -27.46
C PRO A 237 -4.15 6.42 -28.43
N ASN A 238 -3.65 6.58 -29.65
CA ASN A 238 -4.28 7.41 -30.69
C ASN A 238 -5.54 6.80 -31.34
N LYS A 239 -5.87 5.54 -31.04
CA LYS A 239 -7.06 4.84 -31.55
C LYS A 239 -8.15 4.68 -30.49
N ARG A 240 -7.86 5.05 -29.25
CA ARG A 240 -8.80 5.01 -28.13
C ARG A 240 -9.81 6.13 -28.22
N ASN A 241 -10.97 5.97 -27.60
CA ASN A 241 -11.99 7.01 -27.63
C ASN A 241 -11.58 8.20 -26.74
N PRO A 242 -11.32 9.40 -27.30
CA PRO A 242 -10.88 10.56 -26.54
C PRO A 242 -11.97 11.16 -25.64
N ASP A 243 -13.25 10.83 -25.88
CA ASP A 243 -14.35 11.31 -25.05
C ASP A 243 -14.24 10.78 -23.62
N ARG A 244 -13.68 9.58 -23.43
CA ARG A 244 -13.43 9.01 -22.09
C ARG A 244 -12.53 9.94 -21.26
N LEU A 245 -11.38 10.33 -21.81
CA LEU A 245 -10.43 11.23 -21.13
C LEU A 245 -11.03 12.62 -20.92
N SER A 246 -11.83 13.09 -21.86
CA SER A 246 -12.54 14.37 -21.75
C SER A 246 -13.52 14.38 -20.56
N LEU A 247 -14.24 13.29 -20.34
CA LEU A 247 -15.14 13.11 -19.20
C LEU A 247 -14.35 13.05 -17.89
N VAL A 248 -13.25 12.30 -17.83
CA VAL A 248 -12.35 12.23 -16.67
C VAL A 248 -11.82 13.62 -16.31
N LEU A 249 -11.28 14.35 -17.29
CA LEU A 249 -10.77 15.71 -17.11
C LEU A 249 -11.83 16.66 -16.55
N ARG A 250 -13.06 16.59 -17.08
CA ARG A 250 -14.17 17.44 -16.64
C ARG A 250 -14.55 17.18 -15.18
N GLU A 251 -14.53 15.94 -14.74
CA GLU A 251 -14.81 15.60 -13.34
C GLU A 251 -13.66 16.02 -12.41
N LEU A 252 -12.41 15.72 -12.77
CA LEU A 252 -11.23 16.10 -11.96
C LEU A 252 -11.09 17.62 -11.79
N LYS A 253 -11.46 18.41 -12.81
CA LYS A 253 -11.46 19.88 -12.72
C LYS A 253 -12.35 20.42 -11.59
N LYS A 254 -13.43 19.71 -11.23
CA LYS A 254 -14.33 20.14 -10.14
C LYS A 254 -13.66 20.05 -8.76
N LEU A 255 -12.54 19.34 -8.67
CA LEU A 255 -11.83 19.13 -7.42
C LEU A 255 -10.75 20.19 -7.17
N PRO A 256 -10.45 20.46 -5.88
CA PRO A 256 -9.24 21.17 -5.50
C PRO A 256 -8.00 20.49 -6.05
N ALA A 257 -7.02 21.27 -6.50
CA ALA A 257 -5.74 20.78 -7.02
C ALA A 257 -5.07 19.67 -6.16
N PRO A 258 -4.99 19.77 -4.81
CA PRO A 258 -4.33 18.74 -4.00
C PRO A 258 -5.03 17.37 -4.04
N ASP A 259 -6.34 17.31 -4.30
CA ASP A 259 -7.11 16.07 -4.27
C ASP A 259 -7.11 15.34 -5.62
N ARG A 260 -6.76 16.03 -6.71
CA ARG A 260 -6.85 15.51 -8.08
C ARG A 260 -5.95 14.30 -8.30
N ALA A 261 -4.75 14.29 -7.72
CA ALA A 261 -3.80 13.19 -7.88
C ALA A 261 -4.33 11.90 -7.21
N ASP A 262 -4.86 12.01 -6.00
CA ASP A 262 -5.41 10.86 -5.26
C ASP A 262 -6.65 10.29 -5.97
N VAL A 263 -7.54 11.15 -6.47
CA VAL A 263 -8.69 10.70 -7.26
C VAL A 263 -8.27 10.11 -8.59
N LEU A 264 -7.27 10.68 -9.27
CA LEU A 264 -6.74 10.11 -10.52
C LEU A 264 -6.17 8.71 -10.30
N ALA A 265 -5.42 8.48 -9.22
CA ALA A 265 -4.95 7.15 -8.84
C ALA A 265 -6.12 6.16 -8.67
N TYR A 266 -7.21 6.61 -8.05
CA TYR A 266 -8.43 5.80 -7.94
C TYR A 266 -9.06 5.48 -9.31
N LEU A 267 -9.10 6.43 -10.24
CA LEU A 267 -9.63 6.20 -11.59
C LEU A 267 -8.75 5.25 -12.41
N CYS A 268 -7.42 5.33 -12.24
CA CYS A 268 -6.46 4.42 -12.88
C CYS A 268 -6.67 2.98 -12.40
N GLY A 269 -6.76 2.76 -11.08
CA GLY A 269 -6.95 1.41 -10.54
C GLY A 269 -8.29 0.76 -10.90
N ASN A 270 -9.32 1.55 -11.23
CA ASN A 270 -10.59 1.05 -11.78
C ASN A 270 -10.59 0.93 -13.32
N GLY A 271 -9.48 1.23 -13.99
CA GLY A 271 -9.36 1.14 -15.45
C GLY A 271 -10.07 2.23 -16.24
N ALA A 272 -10.54 3.31 -15.59
CA ALA A 272 -11.10 4.47 -16.30
C ALA A 272 -10.00 5.28 -17.02
N VAL A 273 -8.77 5.21 -16.51
CA VAL A 273 -7.53 5.69 -17.14
C VAL A 273 -6.63 4.47 -17.34
N LEU A 274 -6.14 4.27 -18.56
CA LEU A 274 -5.63 2.96 -18.98
C LEU A 274 -4.12 2.81 -18.86
N ASP A 275 -3.36 3.91 -18.96
CA ASP A 275 -1.91 3.88 -18.87
C ASP A 275 -1.30 5.21 -18.41
N VAL A 276 0.01 5.18 -18.19
CA VAL A 276 0.83 6.31 -17.76
C VAL A 276 0.77 7.48 -18.74
N TRP A 277 0.59 7.20 -20.04
CA TRP A 277 0.50 8.26 -21.03
C TRP A 277 -0.79 9.07 -20.86
N GLU A 278 -1.91 8.40 -20.64
CA GLU A 278 -3.19 9.05 -20.36
C GLU A 278 -3.15 9.82 -19.03
N GLU A 279 -2.56 9.22 -17.99
CA GLU A 279 -2.38 9.85 -16.69
C GLU A 279 -1.56 11.15 -16.82
N THR A 280 -0.42 11.09 -17.50
CA THR A 280 0.45 12.26 -17.73
C THR A 280 -0.26 13.33 -18.54
N THR A 281 -1.04 12.93 -19.55
CA THR A 281 -1.83 13.85 -20.38
C THR A 281 -2.88 14.57 -19.55
N ILE A 282 -3.58 13.85 -18.67
CA ILE A 282 -4.58 14.44 -17.75
C ILE A 282 -3.93 15.47 -16.82
N LEU A 283 -2.82 15.10 -16.16
CA LEU A 283 -2.12 15.98 -15.23
C LEU A 283 -1.58 17.23 -15.94
N SER A 284 -1.00 17.07 -17.12
CA SER A 284 -0.52 18.19 -17.93
C SER A 284 -1.67 19.14 -18.33
N ALA A 285 -2.80 18.59 -18.76
CA ALA A 285 -3.96 19.38 -19.16
C ALA A 285 -4.57 20.16 -17.98
N LEU A 286 -4.66 19.54 -16.80
CA LEU A 286 -5.14 20.21 -15.58
C LEU A 286 -4.18 21.31 -15.13
N SER A 287 -2.87 21.06 -15.17
CA SER A 287 -1.85 22.07 -14.84
C SER A 287 -1.90 23.27 -15.80
N ASN A 288 -2.05 23.00 -17.10
CA ASN A 288 -2.21 24.07 -18.08
C ASN A 288 -3.50 24.86 -17.85
N TYR A 289 -4.60 24.17 -17.54
CA TYR A 289 -5.87 24.81 -17.22
C TYR A 289 -5.77 25.74 -16.02
N ASP A 290 -5.10 25.33 -14.95
CA ASP A 290 -4.90 26.17 -13.76
C ASP A 290 -4.04 27.41 -14.08
N ARG A 291 -3.08 27.30 -15.01
CA ARG A 291 -2.17 28.39 -15.40
C ARG A 291 -2.79 29.38 -16.39
N VAL A 292 -3.50 28.90 -17.41
CA VAL A 292 -3.94 29.72 -18.57
C VAL A 292 -5.45 29.63 -18.86
N GLY A 293 -6.22 28.87 -18.08
CA GLY A 293 -7.67 28.70 -18.27
C GLY A 293 -8.06 27.81 -19.45
N LYS A 294 -7.10 27.11 -20.07
CA LYS A 294 -7.28 26.19 -21.21
C LYS A 294 -6.54 24.89 -20.98
N TYR A 295 -7.10 23.77 -21.44
CA TYR A 295 -6.46 22.45 -21.29
C TYR A 295 -5.24 22.26 -22.20
N PHE A 296 -5.28 22.84 -23.41
CA PHE A 296 -4.21 22.80 -24.40
C PHE A 296 -3.93 24.22 -24.90
#